data_AF-A0AAD5ALY1-F1
#
_entry.id   AF-A0AAD5ALY1-F1
#
_cell.length_a   1.000
_cell.length_b   1.000
_cell.length_c   1.000
_cell.angle_alpha   90.00
_cell.angle_beta   90.00
_cell.angle_gamma   90.00
#
_symmetry.space_group_name_H-M   'P 1'
#
loop_
_entity.id
_entity.type
_entity.pdbx_description
1 polymer ?
#
loop_
_entity_poly.entity_id
_entity_poly.type
_entity_poly.pdbx_seq_one_letter_code
_entity_poly.pdbx_strand_id
1 'polypeptide(L)'
;MRYLAVLVVLMVALNLGLLGVIHSRKNMELQLTKTAYFESVKHRVTSDVLKEYESNISEGTKRLEEIKKDVVELTAKAKITKEAAEAKEAELKTCTDELNELKNDIGTLQTEKNKTDSEFQKQKASLTEQINSLNSEAEKRSKVCDYITNDSPEGIKLCGVGLVLQEK
;
A
#
# COMPACT_ATOMS: atom_id res chain seq x y z
N MET A 1 -114.23 32.71 32.49
CA MET A 1 -113.25 33.22 31.48
C MET A 1 -111.82 33.39 32.04
N ARG A 2 -111.60 34.03 33.20
CA ARG A 2 -110.23 34.31 33.72
C ARG A 2 -109.38 33.06 34.02
N TYR A 3 -109.97 31.98 34.54
CA TYR A 3 -109.24 30.75 34.91
C TYR A 3 -108.73 29.96 33.69
N LEU A 4 -109.50 29.96 32.58
CA LEU A 4 -109.11 29.33 31.32
C LEU A 4 -107.91 30.04 30.68
N ALA A 5 -107.87 31.38 30.71
CA ALA A 5 -106.74 32.13 30.19
C ALA A 5 -105.44 31.84 30.97
N VAL A 6 -105.51 31.72 32.29
CA VAL A 6 -104.34 31.38 33.13
C VAL A 6 -103.83 29.96 32.83
N LEU A 7 -104.73 28.98 32.65
CA LEU A 7 -104.37 27.62 32.27
C LEU A 7 -103.66 27.55 30.91
N VAL A 8 -104.13 28.30 29.92
CA VAL A 8 -103.50 28.34 28.59
C VAL A 8 -102.10 28.95 28.67
N VAL A 9 -101.92 30.05 29.40
CA VAL A 9 -100.60 30.68 29.58
C VAL A 9 -99.64 29.73 30.30
N LEU A 10 -100.10 29.01 31.33
CA LEU A 10 -99.29 28.01 32.03
C LEU A 10 -98.86 26.88 31.09
N MET A 11 -99.78 26.36 30.27
CA MET A 11 -99.47 25.29 29.30
C MET A 11 -98.47 25.77 28.24
N VAL A 12 -98.62 26.99 27.72
CA VAL A 12 -97.66 27.56 26.76
C VAL A 12 -96.28 27.74 27.40
N ALA A 13 -96.22 28.23 28.64
CA ALA A 13 -94.96 28.38 29.37
C ALA A 13 -94.27 27.03 29.63
N LEU A 14 -95.02 25.98 29.99
CA LEU A 14 -94.49 24.63 30.18
C LEU A 14 -93.94 24.04 28.87
N ASN A 15 -94.64 24.23 27.74
CA ASN A 15 -94.18 23.76 26.43
C ASN A 15 -92.91 24.48 25.97
N LEU A 16 -92.81 25.80 26.18
CA LEU A 16 -91.61 26.58 25.88
C LEU A 16 -90.44 26.18 26.78
N GLY A 17 -90.68 25.92 28.07
CA GLY A 17 -89.67 25.41 28.99
C GLY A 17 -89.13 24.04 28.58
N LEU A 18 -90.02 23.11 28.18
CA LEU A 18 -89.64 21.79 27.68
C LEU A 18 -88.81 21.89 26.38
N LEU A 19 -89.21 22.73 25.43
CA LEU A 19 -88.43 22.98 24.21
C LEU A 19 -87.04 23.55 24.51
N GLY A 20 -86.95 24.50 25.45
CA GLY A 20 -85.68 25.06 25.90
C GLY A 20 -84.75 24.01 26.52
N VAL A 21 -85.29 23.12 27.37
CA VAL A 21 -84.52 22.02 27.97
C VAL A 21 -84.06 21.02 26.91
N ILE A 22 -84.94 20.62 25.99
CA ILE A 22 -84.58 19.69 24.89
C ILE A 22 -83.47 20.29 24.02
N HIS A 23 -83.57 21.56 23.66
CA HIS A 23 -82.56 22.23 22.85
C HIS A 23 -81.22 22.36 23.59
N SER A 24 -81.26 22.73 24.88
CA SER A 24 -80.07 22.81 25.73
C SER A 24 -79.37 21.45 25.87
N ARG A 25 -80.12 20.37 26.12
CA ARG A 25 -79.55 19.01 26.21
C ARG A 25 -78.92 18.57 24.89
N LYS A 26 -79.59 18.81 23.75
CA LYS A 26 -79.01 18.51 22.43
C LYS A 26 -77.73 19.27 22.17
N ASN A 27 -77.66 20.54 22.57
CA ASN A 27 -76.44 21.33 22.43
C ASN A 27 -75.30 20.80 23.31
N MET A 28 -75.61 20.38 24.55
CA MET A 28 -74.63 19.74 25.44
C MET A 28 -74.11 18.41 24.88
N GLU A 29 -74.99 17.54 24.36
CA GLU A 29 -74.60 16.28 23.72
C GLU A 29 -73.71 16.51 22.50
N LEU A 30 -74.01 17.53 21.70
CA LEU A 30 -73.23 17.89 20.53
C LEU A 30 -71.84 18.42 20.92
N GLN A 31 -71.74 19.21 21.99
CA GLN A 31 -70.45 19.65 22.54
C GLN A 31 -69.64 18.48 23.10
N LEU A 32 -70.26 17.60 23.88
CA LEU A 32 -69.61 16.42 24.45
C LEU A 32 -69.10 15.46 23.36
N THR A 33 -69.89 15.25 22.30
CA THR A 33 -69.50 14.41 21.17
C THR A 33 -68.31 15.01 20.42
N LYS A 34 -68.30 16.34 20.23
CA LYS A 34 -67.16 17.05 19.62
C LYS A 34 -65.91 16.92 20.48
N THR A 35 -66.00 17.17 21.79
CA THR A 35 -64.83 17.07 22.69
C THR A 35 -64.29 15.65 22.75
N ALA A 36 -65.17 14.64 22.86
CA ALA A 36 -64.77 13.23 22.84
C ALA A 36 -64.11 12.84 21.50
N TYR A 37 -64.64 13.34 20.39
CA TYR A 37 -64.02 13.13 19.08
C TYR A 37 -62.63 13.77 19.00
N PHE A 38 -62.49 15.04 19.39
CA PHE A 38 -61.21 15.74 19.38
C PHE A 38 -60.17 15.06 20.29
N GLU A 39 -60.59 14.62 21.47
CA GLU A 39 -59.72 13.87 22.39
C GLU A 39 -59.28 12.54 21.79
N SER A 40 -60.20 11.79 21.17
CA SER A 40 -59.87 10.52 20.50
C SER A 40 -58.91 10.71 19.32
N VAL A 41 -59.11 11.75 18.49
CA VAL A 41 -58.22 12.09 17.38
C VAL A 41 -56.86 12.52 17.91
N LYS A 42 -56.83 13.34 18.95
CA LYS A 42 -55.58 13.78 19.59
C LYS A 42 -54.80 12.58 20.11
N HIS A 43 -55.44 11.66 20.83
CA HIS A 43 -54.79 10.45 21.32
C HIS A 43 -54.25 9.58 20.19
N ARG A 44 -55.02 9.40 19.11
CA ARG A 44 -54.57 8.63 17.96
C ARG A 44 -53.35 9.26 17.29
N VAL A 45 -53.41 10.56 16.98
CA VAL A 45 -52.29 11.28 16.35
C VAL A 45 -51.06 11.25 17.28
N THR A 46 -51.24 11.44 18.58
CA THR A 46 -50.13 11.39 19.54
C THR A 46 -49.50 9.99 19.59
N SER A 47 -50.33 8.94 19.59
CA SER A 47 -49.84 7.57 19.58
C SER A 47 -49.16 7.19 18.28
N ASP A 48 -49.66 7.66 17.13
CA ASP A 48 -49.07 7.37 15.82
C ASP A 48 -47.72 8.07 15.70
N VAL A 49 -47.64 9.35 16.07
CA VAL A 49 -46.39 10.10 16.11
C VAL A 49 -45.39 9.46 17.08
N LEU A 50 -45.82 9.01 18.26
CA LEU A 50 -44.94 8.34 19.22
C LEU A 50 -44.36 7.03 18.65
N LYS A 51 -45.19 6.23 17.96
CA LYS A 51 -44.73 5.01 17.30
C LYS A 51 -43.74 5.30 16.18
N GLU A 52 -43.97 6.36 15.40
CA GLU A 52 -43.01 6.79 14.37
C GLU A 52 -41.67 7.19 15.00
N TYR A 53 -41.68 7.95 16.09
CA TYR A 53 -40.45 8.28 16.83
C TYR A 53 -39.74 7.02 17.35
N GLU A 54 -40.46 6.10 17.97
CA GLU A 54 -39.88 4.84 18.46
C GLU A 54 -39.29 4.00 17.33
N SER A 55 -39.99 3.91 16.19
CA SER A 55 -39.51 3.23 14.99
C SER A 55 -38.24 3.90 14.45
N ASN A 56 -38.23 5.24 14.35
CA ASN A 56 -37.07 6.00 13.87
C ASN A 56 -35.86 5.84 14.80
N ILE A 57 -36.09 5.81 16.12
CA ILE A 57 -35.03 5.54 17.09
C ILE A 57 -34.50 4.12 16.89
N SER A 58 -35.37 3.11 16.77
CA SER A 58 -34.95 1.73 16.56
C SER A 58 -34.15 1.55 15.27
N GLU A 59 -34.60 2.13 14.17
CA GLU A 59 -33.89 2.11 12.89
C GLU A 59 -32.55 2.85 12.97
N GLY A 60 -32.53 4.02 13.63
CA GLY A 60 -31.32 4.78 13.88
C GLY A 60 -30.29 4.00 14.69
N THR A 61 -30.72 3.32 15.76
CA THR A 61 -29.84 2.47 16.58
C THR A 61 -29.27 1.31 15.77
N LYS A 62 -30.10 0.62 14.96
CA LYS A 62 -29.62 -0.48 14.10
C LYS A 62 -28.57 0.01 13.10
N ARG A 63 -28.82 1.11 12.41
CA ARG A 63 -27.86 1.72 11.48
C ARG A 63 -26.56 2.11 12.19
N LEU A 64 -26.67 2.64 13.41
CA LEU A 64 -25.49 3.03 14.21
C LEU A 64 -24.67 1.80 14.63
N GLU A 65 -25.32 0.70 14.99
CA GLU A 65 -24.63 -0.58 15.28
C GLU A 65 -23.95 -1.16 14.04
N GLU A 66 -24.61 -1.13 12.88
CA GLU A 66 -24.02 -1.56 11.59
C GLU A 66 -22.79 -0.71 11.24
N ILE A 67 -22.92 0.62 11.28
CA ILE A 67 -21.81 1.54 11.02
C ILE A 67 -20.67 1.29 12.01
N LYS A 68 -20.96 1.06 13.30
CA LYS A 68 -19.93 0.77 14.30
C LYS A 68 -19.19 -0.53 13.97
N LYS A 69 -19.91 -1.57 13.53
CA LYS A 69 -19.30 -2.83 13.09
C LYS A 69 -18.41 -2.62 11.87
N ASP A 70 -18.91 -1.88 10.87
CA ASP A 70 -18.15 -1.56 9.67
C ASP A 70 -16.88 -0.78 10.00
N VAL A 71 -16.97 0.22 10.89
CA VAL A 71 -15.81 1.00 11.34
C VAL A 71 -14.76 0.11 12.00
N VAL A 72 -15.16 -0.84 12.85
CA VAL A 72 -14.21 -1.80 13.46
C VAL A 72 -13.55 -2.67 12.40
N GLU A 73 -14.32 -3.20 11.44
CA GLU A 73 -13.80 -4.04 10.36
C GLU A 73 -12.84 -3.27 9.44
N LEU A 74 -13.22 -2.06 9.03
CA LEU A 74 -12.39 -1.17 8.21
C LEU A 74 -11.11 -0.77 8.94
N THR A 75 -11.18 -0.49 10.25
CA THR A 75 -10.00 -0.18 11.05
C THR A 75 -9.04 -1.38 11.11
N ALA A 76 -9.57 -2.60 11.29
CA ALA A 76 -8.75 -3.82 11.28
C ALA A 76 -8.10 -4.05 9.91
N LYS A 77 -8.85 -3.91 8.82
CA LYS A 77 -8.33 -4.03 7.45
C LYS A 77 -7.27 -2.96 7.15
N ALA A 78 -7.49 -1.73 7.58
CA ALA A 78 -6.52 -0.64 7.40
C ALA A 78 -5.22 -0.92 8.15
N LYS A 79 -5.29 -1.45 9.38
CA LYS A 79 -4.11 -1.86 10.14
C LYS A 79 -3.32 -2.95 9.43
N ILE A 80 -3.98 -4.01 8.98
CA ILE A 80 -3.33 -5.11 8.24
C ILE A 80 -2.67 -4.59 6.95
N THR A 81 -3.38 -3.73 6.22
CA THR A 81 -2.87 -3.15 4.96
C THR A 81 -1.65 -2.27 5.23
N LYS A 82 -1.67 -1.49 6.31
CA LYS A 82 -0.53 -0.65 6.72
C LYS A 82 0.68 -1.50 7.11
N GLU A 83 0.49 -2.53 7.94
CA GLU A 83 1.57 -3.45 8.34
C GLU A 83 2.17 -4.17 7.12
N ALA A 84 1.34 -4.59 6.16
CA ALA A 84 1.81 -5.19 4.91
C ALA A 84 2.59 -4.19 4.04
N ALA A 85 2.17 -2.93 3.97
CA ALA A 85 2.87 -1.88 3.24
C ALA A 85 4.24 -1.58 3.88
N GLU A 86 4.30 -1.44 5.21
CA GLU A 86 5.55 -1.22 5.95
C GLU A 86 6.53 -2.40 5.77
N ALA A 87 6.03 -3.63 5.80
CA ALA A 87 6.85 -4.82 5.52
C ALA A 87 7.42 -4.81 4.08
N LYS A 88 6.60 -4.45 3.09
CA LYS A 88 7.04 -4.37 1.69
C LYS A 88 8.03 -3.23 1.46
N GLU A 89 7.87 -2.11 2.15
CA GLU A 89 8.82 -0.99 2.10
C GLU A 89 10.18 -1.41 2.70
N ALA A 90 10.16 -2.15 3.82
CA ALA A 90 11.38 -2.70 4.41
C ALA A 90 12.10 -3.68 3.45
N GLU A 91 11.36 -4.61 2.82
CA GLU A 91 11.91 -5.52 1.81
C GLU A 91 12.51 -4.76 0.61
N LEU A 92 11.83 -3.73 0.12
CA LEU A 92 12.31 -2.89 -0.98
C LEU A 92 13.61 -2.17 -0.63
N LYS A 93 13.71 -1.67 0.60
CA LYS A 93 14.91 -1.01 1.10
C LYS A 93 16.07 -1.99 1.15
N THR A 94 15.88 -3.17 1.74
CA THR A 94 16.91 -4.22 1.77
C THR A 94 17.36 -4.61 0.36
N CYS A 95 16.42 -4.84 -0.56
CA CYS A 95 16.75 -5.17 -1.95
C CYS A 95 17.54 -4.06 -2.65
N THR A 96 17.20 -2.80 -2.37
CA THR A 96 17.91 -1.64 -2.93
C THR A 96 19.33 -1.52 -2.36
N ASP A 97 19.49 -1.75 -1.05
CA ASP A 97 20.79 -1.75 -0.39
C ASP A 97 21.69 -2.87 -0.92
N GLU A 98 21.16 -4.10 -1.04
CA GLU A 98 21.86 -5.25 -1.64
C GLU A 98 22.27 -4.99 -3.10
N LEU A 99 21.39 -4.35 -3.89
CA LEU A 99 21.70 -4.00 -5.28
C LEU A 99 22.83 -2.96 -5.36
N ASN A 100 22.87 -2.00 -4.44
CA ASN A 100 23.94 -1.02 -4.37
C ASN A 100 25.27 -1.65 -3.95
N GLU A 101 25.24 -2.59 -2.99
CA GLU A 101 26.41 -3.37 -2.58
C GLU A 101 26.95 -4.19 -3.76
N LEU A 102 26.09 -4.96 -4.43
CA LEU A 102 26.48 -5.74 -5.60
C LEU A 102 27.07 -4.88 -6.72
N LYS A 103 26.51 -3.68 -6.95
CA LYS A 103 27.03 -2.74 -7.95
C LYS A 103 28.43 -2.25 -7.58
N ASN A 104 28.68 -1.97 -6.30
CA ASN A 104 30.00 -1.59 -5.82
C ASN A 104 31.00 -2.74 -5.98
N ASP A 105 30.61 -3.97 -5.61
CA ASP A 105 31.44 -5.16 -5.75
C ASP A 105 31.81 -5.48 -7.21
N ILE A 106 30.87 -5.29 -8.13
CA ILE A 106 31.16 -5.42 -9.57
C ILE A 106 32.18 -4.36 -10.00
N GLY A 107 32.04 -3.12 -9.51
CA GLY A 107 32.97 -2.04 -9.80
C GLY A 107 34.39 -2.29 -9.27
N THR A 108 34.51 -2.83 -8.05
CA THR A 108 35.81 -3.20 -7.46
C THR A 108 36.42 -4.37 -8.22
N LEU A 109 35.68 -5.44 -8.48
CA LEU A 109 36.14 -6.60 -9.27
C LEU A 109 36.58 -6.20 -10.68
N GLN A 110 35.86 -5.29 -11.34
CA GLN A 110 36.23 -4.81 -12.66
C GLN A 110 37.53 -4.00 -12.63
N THR A 111 37.74 -3.21 -11.56
CA THR A 111 38.97 -2.46 -11.34
C THR A 111 40.15 -3.41 -11.07
N GLU A 112 39.97 -4.41 -10.22
CA GLU A 112 40.98 -5.44 -9.94
C GLU A 112 41.33 -6.23 -11.19
N LYS A 113 40.33 -6.68 -11.95
CA LYS A 113 40.54 -7.37 -13.23
C LYS A 113 41.38 -6.53 -14.18
N ASN A 114 41.07 -5.25 -14.35
CA ASN A 114 41.82 -4.37 -15.24
C ASN A 114 43.26 -4.17 -14.76
N LYS A 115 43.48 -4.07 -13.44
CA LYS A 115 44.81 -3.99 -12.84
C LYS A 115 45.61 -5.26 -13.09
N THR A 116 45.05 -6.43 -12.79
CA THR A 116 45.68 -7.73 -13.01
C THR A 116 46.00 -7.96 -14.48
N ASP A 117 45.09 -7.61 -15.39
CA ASP A 117 45.32 -7.75 -16.83
C ASP A 117 46.49 -6.83 -17.28
N SER A 118 46.53 -5.58 -16.79
CA SER A 118 47.64 -4.66 -17.05
C SER A 118 48.98 -5.21 -16.54
N GLU A 119 49.01 -5.75 -15.32
CA GLU A 119 50.21 -6.37 -14.74
C GLU A 119 50.65 -7.60 -15.52
N PHE A 120 49.70 -8.46 -15.93
CA PHE A 120 49.97 -9.62 -16.75
C PHE A 120 50.55 -9.25 -18.12
N GLN A 121 49.99 -8.24 -18.80
CA GLN A 121 50.54 -7.77 -20.08
C GLN A 121 51.96 -7.21 -19.93
N LYS A 122 52.25 -6.47 -18.84
CA LYS A 122 53.61 -5.99 -18.55
C LYS A 122 54.60 -7.13 -18.33
N GLN A 123 54.22 -8.13 -17.53
CA GLN A 123 55.08 -9.30 -17.29
C GLN A 123 55.29 -10.10 -18.58
N LYS A 124 54.23 -10.31 -19.37
CA LYS A 124 54.32 -10.99 -20.66
C LYS A 124 55.27 -10.26 -21.62
N ALA A 125 55.18 -8.93 -21.70
CA ALA A 125 56.07 -8.11 -22.52
C ALA A 125 57.53 -8.25 -22.05
N SER A 126 57.79 -8.13 -20.74
CA SER A 126 59.12 -8.28 -20.16
C SER A 126 59.71 -9.68 -20.39
N LEU A 127 58.92 -10.74 -20.21
CA LEU A 127 59.35 -12.12 -20.47
C LEU A 127 59.65 -12.34 -21.95
N THR A 128 58.84 -11.77 -22.85
CA THR A 128 59.06 -11.86 -24.29
C THR A 128 60.35 -11.14 -24.68
N GLU A 129 60.62 -9.97 -24.09
CA GLU A 129 61.86 -9.22 -24.30
C GLU A 129 63.09 -10.00 -23.80
N GLN A 130 62.98 -10.62 -22.61
CA GLN A 130 64.03 -11.50 -22.07
C GLN A 130 64.29 -12.70 -22.97
N ILE A 131 63.23 -13.38 -23.45
CA ILE A 131 63.35 -14.51 -24.37
C ILE A 131 64.02 -14.07 -25.68
N ASN A 132 63.62 -12.93 -26.25
CA ASN A 132 64.22 -12.41 -27.48
C ASN A 132 65.70 -12.03 -27.27
N SER A 133 66.04 -11.43 -26.12
CA SER A 133 67.43 -11.12 -25.76
C SER A 133 68.27 -12.39 -25.60
N LEU A 134 67.75 -13.40 -24.87
CA LEU A 134 68.40 -14.69 -24.67
C LEU A 134 68.60 -15.45 -25.98
N ASN A 135 67.59 -15.45 -26.87
CA ASN A 135 67.73 -16.04 -28.20
C ASN A 135 68.79 -15.31 -29.04
N SER A 136 68.78 -13.97 -29.05
CA SER A 136 69.83 -13.19 -29.72
C SER A 136 71.22 -13.44 -29.12
N GLU A 137 71.33 -13.65 -27.81
CA GLU A 137 72.60 -13.98 -27.15
C GLU A 137 73.05 -15.41 -27.44
N ALA A 138 72.11 -16.35 -27.58
CA ALA A 138 72.39 -17.73 -27.99
C ALA A 138 72.77 -17.84 -29.47
N GLU A 139 72.20 -17.01 -30.35
CA GLU A 139 72.59 -16.90 -31.77
C GLU A 139 73.96 -16.24 -31.94
N LYS A 140 74.36 -15.37 -31.01
CA LYS A 140 75.72 -14.82 -30.99
C LYS A 140 76.68 -15.91 -30.51
N ARG A 141 77.74 -16.14 -31.30
CA ARG A 141 78.86 -17.02 -30.92
C ARG A 141 79.32 -16.66 -29.50
N SER A 142 79.30 -17.63 -28.58
CA SER A 142 79.70 -17.39 -27.19
C SER A 142 81.12 -16.84 -27.14
N LYS A 143 81.36 -15.79 -26.34
CA LYS A 143 82.71 -15.20 -26.16
C LYS A 143 83.73 -16.21 -25.65
N VAL A 144 83.29 -17.31 -25.04
CA VAL A 144 84.15 -18.42 -24.63
C VAL A 144 84.75 -19.14 -25.85
N CYS A 145 84.02 -19.18 -26.97
CA CYS A 145 84.47 -19.76 -28.23
C CYS A 145 85.58 -18.94 -28.92
N ASP A 146 85.84 -17.70 -28.49
CA ASP A 146 86.96 -16.89 -28.98
C ASP A 146 88.29 -17.29 -28.30
N TYR A 147 88.24 -17.98 -27.16
CA TYR A 147 89.42 -18.44 -26.41
C TYR A 147 89.77 -19.91 -26.68
N ILE A 148 88.92 -20.64 -27.41
CA ILE A 148 89.18 -22.03 -27.78
C ILE A 148 90.04 -22.03 -29.04
N THR A 149 91.26 -22.56 -28.91
CA THR A 149 92.17 -22.78 -30.04
C THR A 149 91.56 -23.78 -31.02
N ASN A 150 91.73 -23.53 -32.33
CA ASN A 150 91.17 -24.32 -33.43
C ASN A 150 91.72 -25.77 -33.51
N ASP A 151 92.50 -26.21 -32.53
CA ASP A 151 93.20 -27.49 -32.52
C ASP A 151 92.50 -28.57 -31.66
N SER A 152 91.44 -28.22 -30.91
CA SER A 152 90.64 -29.18 -30.15
C SER A 152 89.36 -29.59 -30.92
N PRO A 153 89.18 -30.88 -31.23
CA PRO A 153 88.00 -31.38 -31.95
C PRO A 153 86.69 -31.25 -31.15
N GLU A 154 86.77 -31.21 -29.81
CA GLU A 154 85.62 -30.94 -28.94
C GLU A 154 85.17 -29.48 -29.02
N GLY A 155 86.13 -28.55 -29.14
CA GLY A 155 85.88 -27.12 -29.27
C GLY A 155 85.15 -26.73 -30.55
N ILE A 156 85.53 -27.33 -31.67
CA ILE A 156 84.93 -27.09 -33.00
C ILE A 156 83.44 -27.51 -33.01
N LYS A 157 83.11 -28.65 -32.39
CA LYS A 157 81.73 -29.16 -32.32
C LYS A 157 80.82 -28.35 -31.40
N LEU A 158 81.36 -27.83 -30.29
CA LEU A 158 80.58 -27.06 -29.31
C LEU A 158 80.33 -25.61 -29.73
N CYS A 159 81.24 -25.04 -30.52
CA CYS A 159 81.21 -23.63 -30.91
C CYS A 159 80.76 -23.38 -32.35
N GLY A 160 80.34 -24.42 -33.09
CA GLY A 160 79.82 -24.29 -34.44
C GLY A 160 80.80 -23.63 -35.41
N VAL A 161 82.12 -23.77 -35.18
CA VAL A 161 83.13 -23.23 -36.09
C VAL A 161 83.17 -24.14 -37.31
N GLY A 162 82.27 -23.88 -38.26
CA GLY A 162 82.49 -24.34 -39.62
C GLY A 162 83.83 -23.78 -40.08
N LEU A 163 84.74 -24.67 -40.48
CA LEU A 163 85.96 -24.32 -41.20
C LEU A 163 85.59 -23.42 -42.38
N VAL A 164 85.61 -22.10 -42.19
CA VAL A 164 85.83 -21.16 -43.29
C VAL A 164 87.34 -21.20 -43.52
N LEU A 165 87.76 -22.30 -44.15
CA LEU A 165 89.02 -22.34 -44.86
C LEU A 165 88.90 -21.41 -46.06
N GLN A 166 89.75 -20.37 -46.01
CA GLN A 166 90.35 -19.65 -47.15
C GLN A 166 89.44 -18.66 -47.90
N GLU A 167 89.92 -17.52 -48.41
CA GLU A 167 91.22 -17.30 -49.05
C GLU A 167 91.56 -15.80 -49.19
N LYS A 168 92.87 -15.50 -49.14
CA LYS A 168 93.61 -14.23 -49.36
C LYS A 168 93.79 -13.23 -48.22
#